data_AF-A0A7C4LE00-F1
#
_entry.id   AF-A0A7C4LE00-F1
#
_cell.length_a   1.000
_cell.length_b   1.000
_cell.length_c   1.000
_cell.angle_alpha   90.00
_cell.angle_beta   90.00
_cell.angle_gamma   90.00
#
_symmetry.space_group_name_H-M   'P 1'
#
loop_
_entity.id
_entity.type
_entity.pdbx_description
1 polymer ?
#
loop_
_entity_poly.entity_id
_entity_poly.type
_entity_poly.pdbx_seq_one_letter_code
_entity_poly.pdbx_strand_id
1 'polypeptide(L)'
;MDENAAARRPSVQLALLLICLGLGARFVQIGLGEPPPAEAARGGGHDLWRVAWLDDCGLPGAVGLYTTTDPVCQPGRAAPLSWLQGQLTATRLLARGEYLMASPHPAAAACRAQVLTPDGAPAGWLCADSLGLYRLNLAGDESSGRWQMWPDGQWVEVGA
;
A
#
# COMPACT_ATOMS: atom_id res chain seq x y z
N MET A 1 41.79 -54.71 6.04
CA MET A 1 41.48 -54.82 4.60
C MET A 1 40.04 -55.30 4.52
N ASP A 2 39.03 -54.48 4.26
CA ASP A 2 38.99 -53.16 3.62
C ASP A 2 37.89 -52.29 4.26
N GLU A 3 38.21 -51.01 4.42
CA GLU A 3 37.30 -49.90 4.75
C GLU A 3 36.59 -49.40 3.48
N ASN A 4 35.51 -48.64 3.69
CA ASN A 4 34.78 -47.77 2.74
C ASN A 4 33.54 -48.37 2.07
N ALA A 5 32.36 -48.04 2.61
CA ALA A 5 31.30 -47.38 1.84
C ALA A 5 30.06 -47.10 2.71
N ALA A 6 29.91 -45.88 3.23
CA ALA A 6 28.60 -45.26 3.46
C ALA A 6 28.72 -43.79 3.93
N ALA A 7 29.49 -42.98 3.21
CA ALA A 7 29.41 -41.52 3.35
C ALA A 7 28.81 -40.95 2.06
N ARG A 8 27.49 -41.06 1.89
CA ARG A 8 26.78 -40.34 0.83
C ARG A 8 25.59 -39.55 1.38
N ARG A 9 25.88 -38.26 1.57
CA ARG A 9 25.06 -37.09 1.18
C ARG A 9 23.91 -36.67 2.12
N PRO A 10 24.24 -36.01 3.25
CA PRO A 10 23.27 -35.16 3.97
C PRO A 10 22.79 -33.94 3.15
N SER A 11 23.43 -33.63 2.02
CA SER A 11 23.17 -32.46 1.18
C SER A 11 21.91 -32.56 0.32
N VAL A 12 21.41 -33.78 0.05
CA VAL A 12 20.24 -33.98 -0.83
C VAL A 12 18.93 -33.71 -0.09
N GLN A 13 18.86 -34.04 1.21
CA GLN A 13 17.69 -33.74 2.04
C GLN A 13 17.52 -32.23 2.27
N LEU A 14 18.61 -31.49 2.47
CA LEU A 14 18.55 -30.04 2.64
C LEU A 14 18.05 -29.33 1.37
N ALA A 15 18.48 -29.81 0.19
CA ALA A 15 18.04 -29.27 -1.10
C ALA A 15 16.55 -29.51 -1.35
N LEU A 16 16.03 -30.69 -1.00
CA LEU A 16 14.60 -30.99 -1.14
C LEU A 16 13.73 -30.12 -0.24
N LEU A 17 14.20 -29.85 0.99
CA LEU A 17 13.45 -29.06 1.97
C LEU A 17 13.34 -27.58 1.55
N LEU A 18 14.40 -27.04 0.93
CA LEU A 18 14.39 -25.70 0.34
C LEU A 18 13.45 -25.59 -0.87
N ILE A 19 13.35 -26.64 -1.70
CA ILE A 19 12.42 -26.67 -2.85
C ILE A 19 10.97 -26.68 -2.36
N CYS A 20 10.65 -27.46 -1.32
CA CYS A 20 9.31 -27.48 -0.74
C CYS A 20 8.91 -26.14 -0.09
N LEU A 21 9.85 -25.44 0.57
CA LEU A 21 9.61 -24.10 1.12
C LEU A 21 9.42 -23.06 0.00
N GLY A 22 10.20 -23.15 -1.08
CA GLY A 22 10.06 -22.28 -2.26
C GLY A 22 8.74 -22.48 -3.00
N LEU A 23 8.23 -23.72 -3.09
CA LEU A 23 6.92 -24.01 -3.69
C LEU A 23 5.76 -23.62 -2.77
N GLY A 24 5.87 -23.84 -1.45
CA GLY A 24 4.84 -23.45 -0.48
C GLY A 24 4.61 -21.95 -0.42
N ALA A 25 5.66 -21.13 -0.59
CA ALA A 25 5.55 -19.67 -0.64
C ALA A 25 4.84 -19.16 -1.91
N ARG A 26 4.83 -19.94 -3.00
CA ARG A 26 4.14 -19.57 -4.25
C ARG A 26 2.62 -19.76 -4.18
N PHE A 27 2.12 -20.67 -3.33
CA PHE A 27 0.69 -20.97 -3.26
C PHE A 27 -0.11 -20.04 -2.32
N VAL A 28 0.55 -19.32 -1.41
CA VAL A 28 -0.13 -18.30 -0.58
C VAL A 28 -0.48 -17.04 -1.39
N GLN A 29 0.07 -16.86 -2.61
CA GLN A 29 -0.24 -15.72 -3.48
C GLN A 29 -1.52 -15.87 -4.32
N ILE A 30 -2.20 -17.02 -4.31
CA ILE A 30 -3.35 -17.26 -5.20
C ILE A 30 -4.70 -16.82 -4.55
N GLY A 31 -4.68 -16.25 -3.34
CA GLY A 31 -5.88 -15.77 -2.63
C GLY A 31 -6.01 -14.25 -2.45
N LEU A 32 -5.01 -13.47 -2.85
CA LEU A 32 -5.00 -12.00 -2.73
C LEU A 32 -4.53 -11.46 -4.08
N GLY A 33 -5.45 -10.82 -4.81
CA GLY A 33 -5.32 -10.46 -6.22
C GLY A 33 -3.92 -10.01 -6.65
N GLU A 34 -3.45 -10.59 -7.76
CA GLU A 34 -2.16 -10.31 -8.37
C GLU A 34 -1.86 -8.80 -8.46
N PRO A 35 -0.74 -8.31 -7.90
CA PRO A 35 -0.25 -7.00 -8.27
C PRO A 35 0.21 -7.07 -9.74
N PRO A 36 -0.25 -6.16 -10.62
CA PRO A 36 0.21 -6.15 -12.01
C PRO A 36 1.73 -5.92 -12.09
N PRO A 37 2.38 -6.39 -13.15
CA PRO A 37 3.82 -6.26 -13.31
C PRO A 37 4.23 -4.79 -13.25
N ALA A 38 5.27 -4.49 -12.47
CA ALA A 38 5.93 -3.19 -12.50
C ALA A 38 6.59 -3.03 -13.88
N GLU A 39 5.90 -2.40 -14.82
CA GLU A 39 6.53 -1.93 -16.05
C GLU A 39 7.60 -0.90 -15.67
N ALA A 40 8.85 -1.25 -15.94
CA ALA A 40 9.97 -0.34 -15.79
C ALA A 40 9.82 0.80 -16.80
N ALA A 41 9.20 1.90 -16.37
CA ALA A 41 9.17 3.15 -17.11
C ALA A 41 10.60 3.70 -17.24
N ARG A 42 11.21 3.51 -18.42
CA ARG A 42 12.48 4.15 -18.78
C ARG A 42 12.21 5.56 -19.32
N GLY A 43 12.60 6.57 -18.54
CA GLY A 43 12.95 7.91 -19.02
C GLY A 43 11.86 8.98 -18.95
N GLY A 44 12.07 9.99 -18.10
CA GLY A 44 11.21 11.17 -17.91
C GLY A 44 11.18 11.54 -16.44
N GLY A 45 11.13 12.82 -16.08
CA GLY A 45 11.21 13.29 -14.69
C GLY A 45 10.26 12.54 -13.75
N HIS A 46 10.68 12.37 -12.49
CA HIS A 46 9.85 11.75 -11.46
C HIS A 46 8.70 12.69 -11.08
N ASP A 47 7.69 12.78 -11.94
CA ASP A 47 6.49 13.55 -11.65
C ASP A 47 5.69 12.80 -10.58
N LEU A 48 5.57 13.42 -9.40
CA LEU A 48 4.82 12.89 -8.27
C LEU A 48 3.37 12.63 -8.69
N TRP A 49 2.84 11.46 -8.33
CA TRP A 49 1.42 11.18 -8.50
C TRP A 49 0.64 11.85 -7.38
N ARG A 50 -0.36 12.65 -7.77
CA ARG A 50 -1.33 13.22 -6.84
C ARG A 50 -2.34 12.16 -6.44
N VAL A 51 -2.58 12.04 -5.15
CA VAL A 51 -3.58 11.14 -4.58
C VAL A 51 -4.86 11.93 -4.36
N ALA A 52 -6.00 11.44 -4.84
CA ALA A 52 -7.29 12.07 -4.59
C ALA A 52 -8.40 11.04 -4.40
N TRP A 53 -9.39 11.36 -3.59
CA TRP A 53 -10.56 10.51 -3.40
C TRP A 53 -11.45 10.50 -4.64
N LEU A 54 -12.08 9.36 -4.94
CA LEU A 54 -12.94 9.19 -6.10
C LEU A 54 -14.43 9.15 -5.77
N ASP A 55 -14.80 9.48 -4.53
CA ASP A 55 -16.20 9.54 -4.08
C ASP A 55 -17.03 10.48 -4.95
N ASP A 56 -16.51 11.69 -5.23
CA ASP A 56 -17.16 12.69 -6.08
C ASP A 56 -17.17 12.29 -7.58
N CYS A 57 -16.39 11.27 -7.92
CA CYS A 57 -16.32 10.67 -9.26
C CYS A 57 -17.23 9.43 -9.41
N GLY A 58 -18.06 9.13 -8.41
CA GLY A 58 -18.98 7.99 -8.42
C GLY A 58 -18.30 6.65 -8.06
N LEU A 59 -17.07 6.67 -7.53
CA LEU A 59 -16.33 5.49 -7.09
C LEU A 59 -16.02 5.61 -5.59
N PRO A 60 -17.03 5.46 -4.71
CA PRO A 60 -16.85 5.63 -3.27
C PRO A 60 -15.89 4.58 -2.70
N GLY A 61 -15.06 4.99 -1.74
CA GLY A 61 -14.06 4.11 -1.11
C GLY A 61 -12.90 3.71 -2.03
N ALA A 62 -12.73 4.39 -3.16
CA ALA A 62 -11.56 4.26 -4.03
C ALA A 62 -10.71 5.55 -4.00
N VAL A 63 -9.43 5.36 -4.27
CA VAL A 63 -8.45 6.43 -4.39
C VAL A 63 -7.89 6.44 -5.82
N GLY A 64 -7.80 7.63 -6.39
CA GLY A 64 -7.21 7.88 -7.69
C GLY A 64 -5.78 8.38 -7.54
N LEU A 65 -4.93 7.88 -8.42
CA LEU A 65 -3.55 8.27 -8.56
C LEU A 65 -3.42 8.99 -9.90
N TYR A 66 -3.18 10.29 -9.82
CA TYR A 66 -3.22 11.22 -10.94
C TYR A 66 -1.81 11.64 -11.31
N THR A 67 -1.46 11.53 -12.58
CA THR A 67 -0.36 12.29 -13.16
C THR A 67 -0.76 13.77 -13.31
N THR A 68 0.21 14.62 -13.65
CA THR A 68 -0.02 16.06 -13.86
C THR A 68 -0.97 16.35 -15.02
N THR A 69 -1.10 15.43 -15.98
CA THR A 69 -1.93 15.58 -17.18
C THR A 69 -3.31 14.90 -17.07
N ASP A 70 -3.55 14.14 -16.00
CA ASP A 70 -4.77 13.35 -15.90
C ASP A 70 -6.01 14.24 -15.69
N PRO A 71 -7.09 14.02 -16.46
CA PRO A 71 -8.35 14.73 -16.26
C PRO A 71 -8.96 14.41 -14.90
N VAL A 72 -9.78 15.34 -14.37
CA VAL A 72 -10.57 15.10 -13.16
C VAL A 72 -11.43 13.83 -13.36
N CYS A 73 -11.46 12.97 -12.34
CA CYS A 73 -12.18 11.69 -12.35
C CYS A 73 -11.67 10.65 -13.36
N GLN A 74 -10.51 10.86 -13.97
CA GLN A 74 -9.86 9.89 -14.86
C GLN A 74 -8.40 9.70 -14.42
N PRO A 75 -8.16 9.11 -13.23
CA PRO A 75 -6.79 8.86 -12.79
C PRO A 75 -6.15 7.82 -13.69
N GLY A 76 -4.84 7.93 -13.91
CA GLY A 76 -4.04 6.87 -14.55
C GLY A 76 -4.16 5.54 -13.80
N ARG A 77 -4.46 5.58 -12.50
CA ARG A 77 -4.82 4.41 -11.71
C ARG A 77 -5.86 4.70 -10.64
N ALA A 78 -6.92 3.90 -10.58
CA ALA A 78 -7.81 3.81 -9.42
C ALA A 78 -7.45 2.58 -8.57
N ALA A 79 -7.46 2.72 -7.26
CA ALA A 79 -7.16 1.65 -6.32
C ALA A 79 -8.17 1.60 -5.16
N PRO A 80 -8.48 0.40 -4.64
CA PRO A 80 -9.38 0.27 -3.49
C PRO A 80 -8.70 0.72 -2.19
N LEU A 81 -9.51 1.07 -1.18
CA LEU A 81 -9.01 1.45 0.15
C LEU A 81 -8.14 0.37 0.81
N SER A 82 -8.42 -0.92 0.57
CA SER A 82 -7.61 -2.04 1.07
C SER A 82 -6.20 -2.06 0.49
N TRP A 83 -6.04 -1.70 -0.78
CA TRP A 83 -4.72 -1.54 -1.39
C TRP A 83 -3.97 -0.38 -0.73
N LEU A 84 -4.65 0.76 -0.55
CA LEU A 84 -4.06 1.93 0.10
C LEU A 84 -3.60 1.59 1.53
N GLN A 85 -4.43 0.90 2.31
CA GLN A 85 -4.08 0.45 3.66
C GLN A 85 -2.80 -0.41 3.65
N GLY A 86 -2.68 -1.35 2.71
CA GLY A 86 -1.48 -2.17 2.56
C GLY A 86 -0.21 -1.34 2.30
N GLN A 87 -0.31 -0.31 1.46
CA GLN A 87 0.80 0.60 1.19
C GLN A 87 1.17 1.45 2.41
N LEU A 88 0.18 2.07 3.07
CA LEU A 88 0.42 2.98 4.20
C LEU A 88 0.90 2.28 5.47
N THR A 89 0.57 1.01 5.63
CA THR A 89 1.13 0.18 6.70
C THR A 89 2.63 -0.04 6.47
N ALA A 90 3.07 -0.22 5.22
CA ALA A 90 4.47 -0.38 4.89
C ALA A 90 5.29 0.91 5.10
N THR A 91 4.65 2.08 4.95
CA THR A 91 5.28 3.40 5.17
C THR A 91 5.19 3.91 6.60
N ARG A 92 4.49 3.18 7.50
CA ARG A 92 4.21 3.56 8.89
C ARG A 92 3.33 4.81 9.07
N LEU A 93 2.64 5.25 8.01
CA LEU A 93 1.58 6.26 8.15
C LEU A 93 0.40 5.71 8.98
N LEU A 94 0.15 4.41 8.86
CA LEU A 94 -0.71 3.65 9.76
C LEU A 94 0.15 2.93 10.79
N ALA A 95 -0.23 3.04 12.06
CA ALA A 95 0.35 2.24 13.13
C ALA A 95 -0.02 0.77 12.96
N ARG A 96 0.77 -0.11 13.58
CA ARG A 96 0.56 -1.56 13.46
C ARG A 96 -0.85 -1.93 13.94
N GLY A 97 -1.61 -2.55 13.05
CA GLY A 97 -2.96 -3.06 13.32
C GLY A 97 -4.07 -2.02 13.15
N GLU A 98 -3.73 -0.77 12.84
CA GLU A 98 -4.73 0.19 12.39
C GLU A 98 -5.26 -0.20 11.01
N TYR A 99 -6.52 0.15 10.75
CA TYR A 99 -7.16 -0.10 9.48
C TYR A 99 -8.00 1.09 9.02
N LEU A 100 -8.26 1.12 7.71
CA LEU A 100 -9.02 2.18 7.07
C LEU A 100 -10.45 1.73 6.84
N MET A 101 -11.39 2.62 7.14
CA MET A 101 -12.79 2.43 6.83
C MET A 101 -13.30 3.64 6.06
N ALA A 102 -13.93 3.42 4.90
CA ALA A 102 -14.61 4.49 4.19
C ALA A 102 -15.71 5.08 5.07
N SER A 103 -15.78 6.40 5.18
CA SER A 103 -16.76 7.08 6.04
C SER A 103 -17.73 7.89 5.21
N PRO A 104 -19.05 7.66 5.34
CA PRO A 104 -20.07 8.48 4.69
C PRO A 104 -20.21 9.87 5.34
N HIS A 105 -19.61 10.10 6.50
CA HIS A 105 -19.66 11.37 7.23
C HIS A 105 -18.24 11.85 7.53
N PRO A 106 -17.54 12.42 6.54
CA PRO A 106 -16.15 12.82 6.73
C PRO A 106 -16.02 14.03 7.65
N ALA A 107 -14.95 14.06 8.45
CA ALA A 107 -14.66 15.20 9.34
C ALA A 107 -14.35 16.50 8.58
N ALA A 108 -13.87 16.41 7.34
CA ALA A 108 -13.60 17.53 6.46
C ALA A 108 -13.71 17.13 4.98
N ALA A 109 -13.84 18.11 4.08
CA ALA A 109 -13.99 17.88 2.65
C ALA A 109 -12.81 17.10 2.03
N ALA A 110 -11.60 17.21 2.59
CA ALA A 110 -10.43 16.47 2.12
C ALA A 110 -10.33 15.05 2.68
N CYS A 111 -11.16 14.66 3.65
CA CYS A 111 -11.10 13.38 4.33
C CYS A 111 -12.20 12.46 3.81
N ARG A 112 -11.92 11.17 3.63
CA ARG A 112 -12.92 10.17 3.22
C ARG A 112 -12.78 8.82 3.93
N ALA A 113 -11.66 8.57 4.60
CA ALA A 113 -11.47 7.36 5.38
C ALA A 113 -11.21 7.69 6.86
N GLN A 114 -11.89 6.95 7.74
CA GLN A 114 -11.60 6.94 9.16
C GLN A 114 -10.48 5.92 9.42
N VAL A 115 -9.52 6.32 10.25
CA VAL A 115 -8.50 5.41 10.77
C VAL A 115 -9.03 4.82 12.07
N LEU A 116 -9.06 3.50 12.17
CA LEU A 116 -9.53 2.78 13.33
C LEU A 116 -8.36 2.00 13.96
N THR A 117 -8.33 1.95 15.29
CA THR A 117 -7.43 1.09 16.07
C THR A 117 -7.83 -0.39 15.92
N PRO A 118 -6.99 -1.34 16.34
CA PRO A 118 -7.31 -2.78 16.23
C PRO A 118 -8.60 -3.20 16.96
N ASP A 119 -8.97 -2.49 18.02
CA ASP A 119 -10.21 -2.67 18.78
C ASP A 119 -11.42 -1.92 18.19
N GLY A 120 -11.23 -1.24 17.06
CA GLY A 120 -12.28 -0.53 16.32
C GLY A 120 -12.57 0.88 16.83
N ALA A 121 -11.76 1.41 17.74
CA ALA A 121 -11.91 2.78 18.21
C ALA A 121 -11.38 3.77 17.13
N PRO A 122 -12.04 4.95 16.96
CA PRO A 122 -11.52 5.99 16.08
C PRO A 122 -10.13 6.46 16.53
N ALA A 123 -9.16 6.46 15.61
CA ALA A 123 -7.79 6.94 15.81
C ALA A 123 -7.48 8.21 15.02
N GLY A 124 -8.34 8.60 14.08
CA GLY A 124 -8.16 9.77 13.24
C GLY A 124 -8.83 9.64 11.89
N TRP A 125 -8.36 10.46 10.95
CA TRP A 125 -8.85 10.53 9.59
C TRP A 125 -7.71 10.51 8.60
N LEU A 126 -7.94 9.86 7.47
CA LEU A 126 -7.05 9.90 6.33
C LEU A 126 -7.64 10.86 5.29
N CYS A 127 -6.82 11.80 4.85
CA CYS A 127 -7.22 12.92 4.01
C CYS A 127 -6.27 13.07 2.83
N ALA A 128 -6.75 13.66 1.73
CA ALA A 128 -5.99 13.86 0.51
C ALA A 128 -6.32 15.23 -0.08
N ASP A 129 -5.28 15.99 -0.43
CA ASP A 129 -5.41 17.25 -1.16
C ASP A 129 -4.32 17.39 -2.24
N SER A 130 -4.13 18.59 -2.79
CA SER A 130 -3.13 18.83 -3.84
C SER A 130 -1.68 18.66 -3.37
N LEU A 131 -1.42 18.66 -2.06
CA LEU A 131 -0.08 18.47 -1.49
C LEU A 131 0.19 17.02 -1.09
N GLY A 132 -0.82 16.16 -1.13
CA GLY A 132 -0.69 14.72 -0.92
C GLY A 132 -1.66 14.16 0.11
N LEU A 133 -1.36 12.94 0.54
CA LEU A 133 -2.09 12.21 1.55
C LEU A 133 -1.55 12.53 2.94
N TYR A 134 -2.42 12.76 3.90
CA TYR A 134 -2.03 13.10 5.27
C TYR A 134 -3.04 12.55 6.28
N ARG A 135 -2.60 12.45 7.53
CA ARG A 135 -3.44 11.97 8.63
C ARG A 135 -3.79 13.11 9.57
N LEU A 136 -5.07 13.21 9.93
CA LEU A 136 -5.52 14.01 11.05
C LEU A 136 -5.74 13.13 12.28
N ASN A 137 -5.41 13.63 13.47
CA ASN A 137 -5.83 13.03 14.73
C ASN A 137 -7.33 13.32 14.99
N LEU A 138 -7.86 12.85 16.14
CA LEU A 138 -9.25 13.09 16.52
C LEU A 138 -9.57 14.57 16.84
N ALA A 139 -8.55 15.37 17.19
CA ALA A 139 -8.70 16.80 17.41
C ALA A 139 -8.76 17.60 16.10
N GLY A 140 -8.44 16.96 14.97
CA GLY A 140 -8.39 17.59 13.65
C GLY A 140 -7.01 18.17 13.30
N ASP A 141 -6.00 17.95 14.14
CA ASP A 141 -4.63 18.37 13.84
C ASP A 141 -3.93 17.33 12.96
N GLU A 142 -3.12 17.80 12.02
CA GLU A 142 -2.27 16.95 11.21
C GLU A 142 -1.24 16.25 12.10
N SER A 143 -1.30 14.91 12.15
CA SER A 143 -0.51 14.10 13.09
C SER A 143 0.69 13.40 12.44
N SER A 144 0.84 13.56 11.13
CA SER A 144 1.92 13.01 10.31
C SER A 144 2.34 14.05 9.29
N GLY A 145 3.57 13.97 8.75
CA GLY A 145 3.88 14.68 7.51
C GLY A 145 2.98 14.23 6.36
N ARG A 146 3.12 14.90 5.22
CA ARG A 146 2.33 14.61 4.02
C ARG A 146 3.05 13.57 3.17
N TRP A 147 2.29 12.79 2.43
CA TRP A 147 2.81 11.66 1.66
C TRP A 147 2.35 11.75 0.21
N GLN A 148 3.29 11.59 -0.71
CA GLN A 148 3.03 11.48 -2.14
C GLN A 148 3.59 10.17 -2.67
N MET A 149 3.03 9.68 -3.77
CA MET A 149 3.50 8.45 -4.40
C MET A 149 4.26 8.78 -5.68
N TRP A 150 5.38 8.12 -5.91
CA TRP A 150 6.16 8.20 -7.13
C TRP A 150 5.58 7.24 -8.18
N PRO A 151 5.87 7.46 -9.48
CA PRO A 151 5.40 6.57 -10.55
C PRO A 151 5.87 5.12 -10.43
N ASP A 152 6.99 4.88 -9.74
CA ASP A 152 7.51 3.54 -9.45
C ASP A 152 6.79 2.85 -8.27
N GLY A 153 5.79 3.51 -7.68
CA GLY A 153 5.01 3.03 -6.55
C GLY A 153 5.63 3.30 -5.19
N GLN A 154 6.77 3.99 -5.10
CA GLN A 154 7.34 4.39 -3.82
C GLN A 154 6.55 5.52 -3.19
N TRP A 155 6.35 5.46 -1.88
CA TRP A 155 5.75 6.54 -1.10
C TRP A 155 6.84 7.36 -0.43
N VAL A 156 6.74 8.68 -0.53
CA VAL A 156 7.72 9.62 0.01
C VAL A 156 7.00 10.65 0.86
N GLU A 157 7.53 10.91 2.04
CA GLU A 157 7.10 11.99 2.90
C GLU A 157 7.59 13.33 2.32
N VAL A 158 6.67 14.28 2.14
CA VAL A 158 6.89 15.58 1.50
C VAL A 158 6.45 16.68 2.45
N GLY A 159 7.41 17.38 3.03
CA GLY A 159 7.15 18.44 4.00
C GLY A 159 7.08 17.94 5.44
N ALA A 160 8.05 18.41 6.22
CA ALA A 160 8.03 18.50 7.68
C ALA A 160 8.22 19.97 8.06
#